data_AF-A0AAD9IH63-F1
#
_entry.id   AF-A0AAD9IH63-F1
#
_cell.length_a   1.000
_cell.length_b   1.000
_cell.length_c   1.000
_cell.angle_alpha   90.00
_cell.angle_beta   90.00
_cell.angle_gamma   90.00
#
_symmetry.space_group_name_H-M   'P 1'
#
loop_
_entity.id
_entity.type
_entity.pdbx_description
1 polymer ?
#
loop_
_entity_poly.entity_id
_entity_poly.type
_entity_poly.pdbx_seq_one_letter_code
_entity_poly.pdbx_strand_id
1 'polypeptide(L)'
;MEESLETMTLETVPTRNGSVFVTWTNFGYVDFAVTWAENLRRNGIENMYIGAMDVKTSKVLRERGFPTFAMYAKGQNSTGLSTGKPTSTGGTPHFAKMGRQKAALAQHFLRLGVPELILSDSDVMFQRDPRAFFASHLEADLLSQTDAVVPTIPPGDPGLERASVIQTMLNIGLLVLRNTPAMRAFLDKWMEGLVADPGKWDQAVLYELITGRAEGLPPLASYNETQRVVPVWDGSLNMGVLPIASFTPGPVAFAQKLAAKMRVPQYSVHATFEDGFKGKRLSLRELMLFADPPEHYAAESGGRAGFLSMELWWPEVPEGYGDWDASRNRDMILLHLNGMVMQLEQIRAGMAMAQALNRTFVMPKMLCLCDRSGGAHDRCRHRGAATQDLPFICPASQIFNPSLLGPPHSDVRVREHSLFDNPRGPPQLPGDTVVAATRRTPWCSSSVEADTLLEVQPGLTERQLRDALGRGSPADGRRQLHVLDPAAVWSRFEAPEEEHRFSNQFLSVLLSLERTDIKVSPYRDWFGRPPEFRRSLDQNYTTA
;
A
#
# COMPACT_ATOMS: atom_id res chain seq x y z
N MET A 1 33.13 -13.91 -7.99
CA MET A 1 32.10 -13.15 -7.26
C MET A 1 31.79 -13.87 -5.94
N GLU A 2 32.83 -14.24 -5.19
CA GLU A 2 32.75 -14.88 -3.86
C GLU A 2 32.98 -13.87 -2.73
N GLU A 3 33.49 -12.67 -3.02
CA GLU A 3 33.95 -11.70 -2.01
C GLU A 3 32.86 -10.77 -1.41
N SER A 4 31.57 -10.91 -1.73
CA SER A 4 30.55 -9.95 -1.23
C SER A 4 29.71 -10.42 -0.03
N LEU A 5 30.02 -11.58 0.58
CA LEU A 5 29.28 -12.10 1.74
C LEU A 5 30.17 -12.41 2.97
N GLU A 6 31.50 -12.33 2.85
CA GLU A 6 32.46 -12.63 3.92
C GLU A 6 32.48 -11.63 5.10
N THR A 7 31.55 -10.68 5.14
CA THR A 7 31.44 -9.71 6.26
C THR A 7 30.08 -9.71 6.95
N MET A 8 29.35 -10.81 6.84
CA MET A 8 28.33 -11.16 7.84
C MET A 8 29.02 -11.68 9.10
N THR A 9 29.34 -10.79 10.04
CA THR A 9 29.83 -11.16 11.39
C THR A 9 28.70 -11.70 12.28
N LEU A 10 27.86 -12.60 11.75
CA LEU A 10 26.86 -13.32 12.51
C LEU A 10 27.38 -14.75 12.71
N GLU A 11 28.39 -14.93 13.57
CA GLU A 11 28.94 -16.27 13.88
C GLU A 11 27.89 -17.18 14.56
N THR A 12 26.91 -16.56 15.24
CA THR A 12 25.73 -17.23 15.81
C THR A 12 24.53 -16.30 15.71
N VAL A 13 23.35 -16.85 15.40
CA VAL A 13 22.08 -16.10 15.37
C VAL A 13 21.19 -16.57 16.53
N PRO A 14 21.05 -15.79 17.62
CA PRO A 14 20.07 -16.08 18.65
C PRO A 14 18.68 -16.26 18.04
N THR A 15 18.03 -17.39 18.34
CA THR A 15 16.67 -17.69 17.91
C THR A 15 15.73 -17.67 19.11
N ARG A 16 14.47 -17.26 18.91
CA ARG A 16 13.41 -17.38 19.93
C ARG A 16 12.34 -18.30 19.36
N ASN A 17 12.05 -19.39 20.07
CA ASN A 17 11.22 -20.50 19.60
C ASN A 17 11.76 -21.15 18.30
N GLY A 18 13.07 -21.11 18.06
CA GLY A 18 13.70 -21.72 16.90
C GLY A 18 13.56 -20.95 15.58
N SER A 19 12.93 -19.77 15.58
CA SER A 19 12.72 -18.99 14.36
C SER A 19 13.37 -17.59 14.40
N VAL A 20 13.60 -17.02 13.22
CA VAL A 20 14.16 -15.65 13.03
C VAL A 20 13.48 -14.95 11.87
N PHE A 21 13.14 -13.69 12.05
CA PHE A 21 12.63 -12.81 11.00
C PHE A 21 13.79 -12.06 10.35
N VAL A 22 13.88 -12.08 9.02
CA VAL A 22 14.95 -11.40 8.29
C VAL A 22 14.37 -10.58 7.14
N THR A 23 14.85 -9.35 7.02
CA THR A 23 14.66 -8.51 5.84
C THR A 23 15.97 -7.83 5.45
N TRP A 24 16.00 -7.11 4.34
CA TRP A 24 17.12 -6.29 3.92
C TRP A 24 16.63 -5.02 3.22
N THR A 25 17.47 -4.00 3.21
CA THR A 25 17.10 -2.71 2.61
C THR A 25 18.31 -1.88 2.20
N ASN A 26 18.07 -0.94 1.29
CA ASN A 26 18.98 0.14 0.96
C ASN A 26 18.46 1.47 1.53
N PHE A 27 19.22 2.55 1.37
CA PHE A 27 18.87 3.81 2.00
C PHE A 27 17.55 4.40 1.48
N GLY A 28 17.19 4.10 0.23
CA GLY A 28 15.92 4.53 -0.36
C GLY A 28 14.68 3.92 0.28
N TYR A 29 14.82 2.76 0.94
CA TYR A 29 13.75 1.97 1.57
C TYR A 29 13.97 1.77 3.09
N VAL A 30 14.89 2.53 3.70
CA VAL A 30 15.24 2.33 5.13
C VAL A 30 14.05 2.58 6.06
N ASP A 31 13.14 3.48 5.70
CA ASP A 31 11.91 3.75 6.44
C ASP A 31 10.89 2.61 6.39
N PHE A 32 10.88 1.82 5.30
CA PHE A 32 10.13 0.58 5.23
C PHE A 32 10.70 -0.49 6.16
N ALA A 33 12.03 -0.66 6.20
CA ALA A 33 12.64 -1.61 7.14
C ALA A 33 12.47 -1.19 8.62
N VAL A 34 12.53 0.12 8.91
CA VAL A 34 12.18 0.64 10.24
C VAL A 34 10.72 0.32 10.55
N THR A 35 9.81 0.57 9.61
CA THR A 35 8.39 0.24 9.78
C THR A 35 8.17 -1.25 10.01
N TRP A 36 8.81 -2.10 9.23
CA TRP A 36 8.78 -3.56 9.37
C TRP A 36 9.19 -3.99 10.79
N ALA A 37 10.32 -3.45 11.28
CA ALA A 37 10.86 -3.78 12.60
C ALA A 37 9.99 -3.25 13.74
N GLU A 38 9.45 -2.04 13.63
CA GLU A 38 8.51 -1.47 14.60
C GLU A 38 7.23 -2.30 14.71
N ASN A 39 6.69 -2.77 13.58
CA ASN A 39 5.51 -3.63 13.56
C ASN A 39 5.78 -5.00 14.22
N LEU A 40 6.95 -5.59 14.00
CA LEU A 40 7.36 -6.81 14.70
C LEU A 40 7.51 -6.57 16.21
N ARG A 41 8.18 -5.49 16.64
CA ARG A 41 8.34 -5.13 18.05
C ARG A 41 7.01 -4.93 18.77
N ARG A 42 6.05 -4.23 18.13
CA ARG A 42 4.68 -4.05 18.67
C ARG A 42 3.95 -5.37 18.90
N ASN A 43 4.32 -6.40 18.14
CA ASN A 43 3.79 -7.76 18.28
C ASN A 43 4.63 -8.66 19.20
N GLY A 44 5.58 -8.10 19.96
CA GLY A 44 6.44 -8.85 20.89
C GLY A 44 7.49 -9.73 20.20
N ILE A 45 7.78 -9.46 18.92
CA ILE A 45 8.79 -10.19 18.14
C ILE A 45 10.06 -9.35 18.15
N GLU A 46 11.11 -9.88 18.77
CA GLU A 46 12.43 -9.22 18.87
C GLU A 46 13.54 -9.98 18.12
N ASN A 47 13.29 -11.25 17.80
CA ASN A 47 14.17 -12.14 17.05
C ASN A 47 14.15 -11.78 15.55
N MET A 48 14.66 -10.59 15.22
CA MET A 48 14.70 -10.04 13.89
C MET A 48 16.11 -9.55 13.51
N TYR A 49 16.45 -9.60 12.22
CA TYR A 49 17.68 -9.02 11.68
C TYR A 49 17.41 -8.27 10.37
N ILE A 50 18.08 -7.13 10.20
CA ILE A 50 17.99 -6.32 8.99
C ILE A 50 19.34 -6.26 8.31
N GLY A 51 19.39 -6.73 7.05
CA GLY A 51 20.55 -6.59 6.19
C GLY A 51 20.64 -5.17 5.61
N ALA A 52 21.70 -4.44 5.97
CA ALA A 52 21.97 -3.12 5.42
C ALA A 52 22.83 -3.23 4.16
N MET A 53 22.32 -2.71 3.04
CA MET A 53 23.02 -2.77 1.74
C MET A 53 24.04 -1.66 1.53
N ASP A 54 24.06 -0.66 2.41
CA ASP A 54 24.99 0.47 2.38
C ASP A 54 25.23 1.01 3.79
N VAL A 55 26.35 1.74 3.94
CA VAL A 55 26.78 2.30 5.24
C VAL A 55 25.74 3.25 5.83
N LYS A 56 25.06 4.04 4.98
CA LYS A 56 24.08 5.03 5.43
C LYS A 56 22.86 4.35 6.03
N THR A 57 22.38 3.28 5.41
CA THR A 57 21.35 2.40 5.94
C THR A 57 21.78 1.77 7.26
N SER A 58 23.00 1.22 7.32
CA SER A 58 23.52 0.59 8.54
C SER A 58 23.54 1.57 9.71
N LYS A 59 24.02 2.80 9.47
CA LYS A 59 24.05 3.86 10.48
C LYS A 59 22.65 4.16 11.03
N VAL A 60 21.68 4.41 10.14
CA VAL A 60 20.31 4.74 10.54
C VAL A 60 19.65 3.63 11.36
N LEU A 61 19.81 2.36 10.95
CA LEU A 61 19.20 1.23 11.65
C LEU A 61 19.85 0.98 13.02
N ARG A 62 21.18 1.12 13.11
CA ARG A 62 21.93 0.97 14.37
C ARG A 62 21.64 2.10 15.36
N GLU A 63 21.55 3.35 14.89
CA GLU A 63 21.17 4.50 15.72
C GLU A 63 19.77 4.34 16.33
N ARG A 64 18.88 3.62 15.64
CA ARG A 64 17.54 3.24 16.15
C ARG A 64 17.52 1.93 16.94
N GLY A 65 18.68 1.32 17.19
CA GLY A 65 18.83 0.11 17.98
C GLY A 65 18.24 -1.14 17.35
N PHE A 66 18.12 -1.23 16.01
CA PHE A 66 17.69 -2.45 15.33
C PHE A 66 18.86 -3.41 15.10
N PRO A 67 18.69 -4.74 15.32
CA PRO A 67 19.72 -5.73 14.99
C PRO A 67 20.02 -5.68 13.48
N THR A 68 21.25 -5.26 13.15
CA THR A 68 21.64 -4.92 11.78
C THR A 68 22.98 -5.57 11.43
N PHE A 69 23.07 -6.17 10.25
CA PHE A 69 24.32 -6.68 9.68
C PHE A 69 24.62 -6.01 8.33
N ALA A 70 25.89 -5.95 7.97
CA ALA A 70 26.30 -5.40 6.68
C ALA A 70 26.18 -6.49 5.60
N MET A 71 25.64 -6.12 4.43
CA MET A 71 25.63 -6.96 3.23
C MET A 71 26.72 -6.56 2.22
N TYR A 72 27.59 -5.63 2.62
CA TYR A 72 28.68 -5.08 1.82
C TYR A 72 30.02 -5.41 2.47
N ALA A 73 31.04 -5.63 1.63
CA ALA A 73 32.38 -5.99 2.09
C ALA A 73 33.03 -4.90 2.95
N LYS A 74 33.94 -5.31 3.85
CA LYS A 74 34.70 -4.38 4.70
C LYS A 74 35.49 -3.41 3.82
N GLY A 75 35.36 -2.11 4.09
CA GLY A 75 35.97 -1.06 3.27
C GLY A 75 35.17 -0.66 2.03
N GLN A 76 34.06 -1.34 1.71
CA GLN A 76 33.10 -0.89 0.69
C GLN A 76 31.98 -0.07 1.33
N ASN A 77 31.46 0.91 0.58
CA ASN A 77 30.37 1.78 1.06
C ASN A 77 28.96 1.23 0.75
N SER A 78 28.86 0.26 -0.17
CA SER A 78 27.62 -0.42 -0.53
C SER A 78 27.91 -1.76 -1.20
N THR A 79 26.86 -2.54 -1.48
CA THR A 79 26.93 -3.78 -2.28
C THR A 79 27.26 -3.55 -3.77
N GLY A 80 27.48 -2.30 -4.19
CA GLY A 80 27.58 -1.92 -5.60
C GLY A 80 26.23 -1.93 -6.33
N LEU A 81 25.12 -2.12 -5.60
CA LEU A 81 23.76 -1.90 -6.07
C LEU A 81 23.34 -0.46 -5.80
N SER A 82 22.42 0.07 -6.60
CA SER A 82 21.93 1.45 -6.46
C SER A 82 21.49 1.71 -5.03
N THR A 83 22.07 2.76 -4.42
CA THR A 83 21.65 3.31 -3.13
C THR A 83 20.43 4.21 -3.27
N GLY A 84 19.96 4.44 -4.51
CA GLY A 84 18.78 5.22 -4.85
C GLY A 84 17.49 4.39 -4.81
N LYS A 85 16.36 5.07 -5.00
CA LYS A 85 15.04 4.43 -5.10
C LYS A 85 14.99 3.61 -6.39
N PRO A 86 14.65 2.31 -6.37
CA PRO A 86 14.40 1.56 -7.59
C PRO A 86 13.23 2.23 -8.32
N THR A 87 13.39 2.49 -9.62
CA THR A 87 12.23 2.69 -10.50
C THR A 87 11.41 1.41 -10.43
N SER A 88 10.11 1.53 -10.18
CA SER A 88 9.15 0.47 -9.82
C SER A 88 8.82 -0.53 -10.94
N THR A 89 9.79 -0.85 -11.80
CA THR A 89 9.63 -1.77 -12.91
C THR A 89 10.35 -3.08 -12.59
N GLY A 90 9.56 -4.14 -12.37
CA GLY A 90 10.07 -5.51 -12.40
C GLY A 90 10.82 -5.77 -13.71
N GLY A 91 11.88 -6.57 -13.67
CA GLY A 91 12.67 -6.95 -14.85
C GLY A 91 13.83 -6.03 -15.22
N THR A 92 14.22 -5.04 -14.40
CA THR A 92 15.46 -4.30 -14.63
C THR A 92 16.70 -5.09 -14.16
N PRO A 93 17.89 -4.93 -14.79
CA PRO A 93 19.12 -5.61 -14.37
C PRO A 93 19.50 -5.36 -12.89
N HIS A 94 19.11 -4.21 -12.34
CA HIS A 94 19.32 -3.87 -10.93
C HIS A 94 18.43 -4.71 -10.00
N PHE A 95 17.18 -4.94 -10.40
CA PHE A 95 16.21 -5.74 -9.65
C PHE A 95 16.57 -7.23 -9.67
N ALA A 96 17.04 -7.76 -10.80
CA ALA A 96 17.57 -9.12 -10.89
C ALA A 96 18.78 -9.34 -9.94
N LYS A 97 19.64 -8.33 -9.81
CA LYS A 97 20.80 -8.36 -8.90
C LYS A 97 20.41 -8.20 -7.41
N MET A 98 19.25 -7.60 -7.12
CA MET A 98 18.61 -7.60 -5.78
C MET A 98 18.04 -8.98 -5.42
N GLY A 99 17.38 -9.66 -6.35
CA GLY A 99 16.82 -11.00 -6.12
C GLY A 99 17.86 -12.04 -5.69
N ARG A 100 19.09 -11.92 -6.19
CA ARG A 100 20.24 -12.71 -5.72
C ARG A 100 20.55 -12.53 -4.23
N GLN A 101 20.33 -11.33 -3.70
CA GLN A 101 20.56 -11.07 -2.27
C GLN A 101 19.58 -11.84 -1.40
N LYS A 102 18.32 -11.99 -1.82
CA LYS A 102 17.30 -12.77 -1.10
C LYS A 102 17.72 -14.25 -0.97
N ALA A 103 18.06 -14.89 -2.10
CA ALA A 103 18.51 -16.28 -2.09
C ALA A 103 19.81 -16.46 -1.29
N ALA A 104 20.76 -15.51 -1.38
CA ALA A 104 22.01 -15.56 -0.63
C ALA A 104 21.80 -15.42 0.88
N LEU A 105 20.90 -14.53 1.30
CA LEU A 105 20.50 -14.38 2.70
C LEU A 105 19.87 -15.67 3.22
N ALA A 106 18.95 -16.26 2.45
CA ALA A 106 18.36 -17.55 2.81
C ALA A 106 19.43 -18.63 3.04
N GLN A 107 20.36 -18.81 2.09
CA GLN A 107 21.45 -19.77 2.22
C GLN A 107 22.29 -19.50 3.46
N HIS A 108 22.67 -18.24 3.70
CA HIS A 108 23.55 -17.89 4.79
C HIS A 108 22.92 -18.20 6.15
N PHE A 109 21.68 -17.74 6.40
CA PHE A 109 21.00 -17.98 7.67
C PHE A 109 20.76 -19.48 7.92
N LEU A 110 20.39 -20.26 6.90
CA LEU A 110 20.25 -21.71 7.08
C LEU A 110 21.60 -22.41 7.30
N ARG A 111 22.70 -21.95 6.69
CA ARG A 111 24.05 -22.49 6.96
C ARG A 111 24.56 -22.15 8.35
N LEU A 112 24.11 -21.03 8.94
CA LEU A 112 24.34 -20.69 10.36
C LEU A 112 23.51 -21.54 11.34
N GLY A 113 22.72 -22.49 10.84
CA GLY A 113 21.96 -23.41 11.68
C GLY A 113 20.64 -22.84 12.21
N VAL A 114 20.14 -21.72 11.67
CA VAL A 114 18.80 -21.21 12.02
C VAL A 114 17.75 -22.27 11.66
N PRO A 115 16.94 -22.80 12.61
CA PRO A 115 16.00 -23.88 12.31
C PRO A 115 14.85 -23.46 11.38
N GLU A 116 14.27 -22.28 11.59
CA GLU A 116 13.18 -21.74 10.76
C GLU A 116 13.45 -20.26 10.44
N LEU A 117 13.58 -19.94 9.15
CA LEU A 117 13.81 -18.59 8.67
C LEU A 117 12.52 -18.01 8.08
N ILE A 118 12.06 -16.89 8.62
CA ILE A 118 11.00 -16.07 8.04
C ILE A 118 11.68 -14.94 7.27
N LEU A 119 11.81 -15.10 5.96
CA LEU A 119 12.44 -14.13 5.07
C LEU A 119 11.36 -13.31 4.39
N SER A 120 11.40 -11.98 4.54
CA SER A 120 10.44 -11.11 3.88
C SER A 120 11.07 -9.87 3.24
N ASP A 121 10.42 -9.37 2.19
CA ASP A 121 10.68 -8.04 1.66
C ASP A 121 10.36 -6.99 2.75
N SER A 122 11.03 -5.83 2.68
CA SER A 122 10.90 -4.77 3.69
C SER A 122 9.53 -4.07 3.70
N ASP A 123 8.69 -4.34 2.71
CA ASP A 123 7.33 -3.84 2.54
C ASP A 123 6.24 -4.87 2.87
N VAL A 124 6.60 -5.91 3.62
CA VAL A 124 5.66 -6.82 4.30
C VAL A 124 5.46 -6.37 5.75
N MET A 125 4.29 -5.82 6.06
CA MET A 125 3.96 -5.33 7.41
C MET A 125 3.23 -6.39 8.22
N PHE A 126 3.85 -6.86 9.31
CA PHE A 126 3.27 -7.84 10.23
C PHE A 126 2.35 -7.16 11.25
N GLN A 127 1.08 -7.55 11.25
CA GLN A 127 0.07 -7.02 12.17
C GLN A 127 -0.11 -7.89 13.42
N ARG A 128 0.33 -9.15 13.35
CA ARG A 128 0.22 -10.14 14.41
C ARG A 128 1.39 -11.11 14.34
N ASP A 129 1.76 -11.72 15.46
CA ASP A 129 2.73 -12.82 15.49
C ASP A 129 2.22 -14.07 14.76
N PRO A 130 2.83 -14.46 13.62
CA PRO A 130 2.40 -15.59 12.81
C PRO A 130 3.02 -16.93 13.25
N ARG A 131 3.91 -16.97 14.25
CA ARG A 131 4.66 -18.19 14.59
C ARG A 131 3.76 -19.35 15.00
N ALA A 132 2.67 -19.07 15.71
CA ALA A 132 1.69 -20.10 16.07
C ALA A 132 1.02 -20.72 14.83
N PHE A 133 0.77 -19.91 13.80
CA PHE A 133 0.24 -20.37 12.52
C PHE A 133 1.27 -21.21 11.74
N PHE A 134 2.53 -20.80 11.72
CA PHE A 134 3.59 -21.58 11.06
C PHE A 134 3.81 -22.93 11.76
N ALA A 135 3.81 -22.94 13.09
CA ALA A 135 3.97 -24.14 13.91
C ALA A 135 2.79 -25.13 13.79
N SER A 136 1.62 -24.70 13.30
CA SER A 136 0.50 -25.61 13.02
C SER A 136 0.59 -26.28 11.64
N HIS A 137 1.63 -25.99 10.86
CA HIS A 137 1.84 -26.51 9.51
C HIS A 137 3.29 -27.03 9.34
N LEU A 138 3.78 -27.81 10.32
CA LEU A 138 5.16 -28.32 10.35
C LEU A 138 5.49 -29.29 9.21
N GLU A 139 4.47 -29.84 8.55
CA GLU A 139 4.59 -30.74 7.41
C GLU A 139 5.16 -30.09 6.14
N ALA A 140 5.20 -28.75 6.04
CA ALA A 140 5.70 -28.02 4.88
C ALA A 140 7.14 -27.49 5.10
N ASP A 141 8.13 -27.95 4.35
CA ASP A 141 9.50 -27.38 4.43
C ASP A 141 9.57 -25.92 3.96
N LEU A 142 8.66 -25.55 3.05
CA LEU A 142 8.53 -24.23 2.44
C LEU A 142 7.10 -23.71 2.56
N LEU A 143 6.92 -22.49 3.10
CA LEU A 143 5.69 -21.72 2.94
C LEU A 143 5.96 -20.46 2.12
N SER A 144 5.07 -20.13 1.20
CA SER A 144 5.17 -18.93 0.37
C SER A 144 3.84 -18.18 0.34
N GLN A 145 3.89 -16.86 0.17
CA GLN A 145 2.71 -16.05 -0.13
C GLN A 145 2.20 -16.30 -1.56
N THR A 146 1.02 -15.76 -1.87
CA THR A 146 0.42 -15.73 -3.20
C THR A 146 0.01 -14.30 -3.59
N ASP A 147 0.11 -13.99 -4.88
CA ASP A 147 -0.45 -12.81 -5.54
C ASP A 147 -1.80 -13.13 -6.22
N ALA A 148 -2.42 -14.26 -5.87
CA ALA A 148 -3.82 -14.49 -6.22
C ALA A 148 -4.70 -13.34 -5.68
N VAL A 149 -5.97 -13.36 -6.07
CA VAL A 149 -6.98 -12.39 -5.58
C VAL A 149 -8.25 -13.07 -5.10
N VAL A 150 -8.23 -14.41 -5.01
CA VAL A 150 -9.36 -15.25 -4.64
C VAL A 150 -8.86 -16.31 -3.65
N PRO A 151 -9.52 -16.49 -2.51
CA PRO A 151 -9.22 -17.59 -1.62
C PRO A 151 -9.73 -18.91 -2.21
N THR A 152 -8.96 -19.97 -2.03
CA THR A 152 -9.37 -21.34 -2.39
C THR A 152 -9.98 -22.10 -1.21
N ILE A 153 -10.00 -21.49 -0.04
CA ILE A 153 -10.57 -22.00 1.21
C ILE A 153 -11.87 -21.27 1.56
N PRO A 154 -12.80 -21.91 2.31
CA PRO A 154 -14.07 -21.28 2.70
C PRO A 154 -13.88 -20.25 3.83
N PRO A 155 -14.84 -19.31 4.02
CA PRO A 155 -14.82 -18.39 5.17
C PRO A 155 -14.76 -19.14 6.51
N GLY A 156 -13.96 -18.63 7.44
CA GLY A 156 -13.71 -19.21 8.75
C GLY A 156 -12.61 -20.26 8.80
N ASP A 157 -12.09 -20.70 7.64
CA ASP A 157 -10.95 -21.62 7.57
C ASP A 157 -9.64 -20.82 7.65
N PRO A 158 -8.84 -20.98 8.73
CA PRO A 158 -7.60 -20.25 8.88
C PRO A 158 -6.41 -20.92 8.17
N GLY A 159 -6.55 -22.14 7.63
CA GLY A 159 -5.43 -22.96 7.15
C GLY A 159 -4.83 -22.52 5.82
N LEU A 160 -3.85 -23.27 5.32
CA LEU A 160 -3.20 -23.02 4.03
C LEU A 160 -4.19 -23.03 2.85
N GLU A 161 -3.85 -22.31 1.77
CA GLU A 161 -4.55 -22.43 0.50
C GLU A 161 -4.46 -23.85 -0.06
N ARG A 162 -5.39 -24.20 -0.95
CA ARG A 162 -5.30 -25.41 -1.77
C ARG A 162 -4.11 -25.30 -2.72
N ALA A 163 -3.48 -26.43 -2.99
CA ALA A 163 -2.25 -26.55 -3.78
C ALA A 163 -2.42 -26.08 -5.23
N SER A 164 -3.65 -25.98 -5.73
CA SER A 164 -3.95 -25.39 -7.04
C SER A 164 -3.38 -23.98 -7.20
N VAL A 165 -3.20 -23.22 -6.11
CA VAL A 165 -2.60 -21.87 -6.16
C VAL A 165 -1.14 -21.89 -6.61
N ILE A 166 -0.38 -22.96 -6.35
CA ILE A 166 1.06 -23.07 -6.67
C ILE A 166 1.33 -22.82 -8.15
N GLN A 167 0.44 -23.30 -9.02
CA GLN A 167 0.62 -23.16 -10.47
C GLN A 167 0.18 -21.79 -11.01
N THR A 168 -0.45 -20.95 -10.20
CA THR A 168 -1.10 -19.72 -10.67
C THR A 168 -0.30 -18.46 -10.38
N MET A 169 -0.08 -18.12 -9.10
CA MET A 169 0.38 -16.78 -8.67
C MET A 169 1.20 -16.83 -7.39
N LEU A 170 2.32 -17.58 -7.35
CA LEU A 170 3.20 -17.55 -6.18
C LEU A 170 3.89 -16.20 -6.03
N ASN A 171 4.03 -15.75 -4.77
CA ASN A 171 4.75 -14.55 -4.39
C ASN A 171 5.83 -14.89 -3.37
N ILE A 172 7.07 -14.44 -3.60
CA ILE A 172 8.23 -14.71 -2.74
C ILE A 172 8.62 -13.52 -1.85
N GLY A 173 7.70 -12.58 -1.66
CA GLY A 173 7.90 -11.46 -0.74
C GLY A 173 7.83 -11.87 0.73
N LEU A 174 7.25 -13.04 1.02
CA LEU A 174 7.31 -13.69 2.32
C LEU A 174 7.51 -15.20 2.11
N LEU A 175 8.62 -15.70 2.66
CA LEU A 175 8.99 -17.11 2.66
C LEU A 175 9.22 -17.59 4.09
N VAL A 176 8.71 -18.77 4.42
CA VAL A 176 9.11 -19.51 5.63
C VAL A 176 9.90 -20.73 5.17
N LEU A 177 11.15 -20.82 5.60
CA LEU A 177 12.13 -21.81 5.15
C LEU A 177 12.61 -22.62 6.34
N ARG A 178 12.41 -23.93 6.32
CA ARG A 178 12.86 -24.84 7.38
C ARG A 178 14.19 -25.48 7.03
N ASN A 179 15.07 -25.55 8.01
CA ASN A 179 16.46 -25.91 7.78
C ASN A 179 16.68 -27.41 7.69
N THR A 180 16.43 -27.96 6.51
CA THR A 180 16.72 -29.35 6.18
C THR A 180 17.88 -29.43 5.18
N PRO A 181 18.58 -30.57 5.07
CA PRO A 181 19.56 -30.79 4.00
C PRO A 181 18.95 -30.55 2.60
N ALA A 182 17.71 -30.98 2.38
CA ALA A 182 16.99 -30.75 1.13
C ALA A 182 16.74 -29.27 0.86
N MET A 183 16.33 -28.49 1.88
CA MET A 183 16.09 -27.05 1.72
C MET A 183 17.39 -26.32 1.36
N ARG A 184 18.51 -26.67 1.99
CA ARG A 184 19.81 -26.07 1.64
C ARG A 184 20.21 -26.38 0.20
N ALA A 185 20.05 -27.63 -0.24
CA ALA A 185 20.32 -28.02 -1.62
C ALA A 185 19.40 -27.32 -2.63
N PHE A 186 18.11 -27.12 -2.29
CA PHE A 186 17.18 -26.33 -3.09
C PHE A 186 17.62 -24.88 -3.22
N LEU A 187 18.05 -24.24 -2.12
CA LEU A 187 18.56 -22.86 -2.15
C LEU A 187 19.84 -22.74 -2.99
N ASP A 188 20.72 -23.75 -2.96
CA ASP A 188 21.88 -23.84 -3.85
C ASP A 188 21.45 -23.86 -5.33
N LYS A 189 20.44 -24.66 -5.69
CA LYS A 189 19.88 -24.67 -7.05
C LYS A 189 19.20 -23.37 -7.45
N TRP A 190 18.51 -22.72 -6.52
CA TRP A 190 17.94 -21.41 -6.78
C TRP A 190 19.02 -20.37 -7.09
N MET A 191 20.12 -20.37 -6.32
CA MET A 191 21.25 -19.50 -6.56
C MET A 191 21.95 -19.81 -7.90
N GLU A 192 22.18 -21.09 -8.22
CA GLU A 192 22.75 -21.51 -9.49
C GLU A 192 21.93 -20.97 -10.67
N GLY A 193 20.60 -21.11 -10.65
CA GLY A 193 19.72 -20.60 -11.70
C GLY A 193 19.77 -19.07 -11.83
N LEU A 194 19.86 -18.35 -10.71
CA LEU A 194 20.00 -16.90 -10.71
C LEU A 194 21.36 -16.40 -11.22
N VAL A 195 22.41 -17.19 -11.04
CA VAL A 195 23.75 -16.90 -11.56
C VAL A 195 23.82 -17.19 -13.06
N ALA A 196 23.24 -18.32 -13.49
CA ALA A 196 23.23 -18.77 -14.87
C ALA A 196 22.55 -17.78 -15.82
N ASP A 197 21.46 -17.14 -15.37
CA ASP A 197 20.77 -16.11 -16.15
C ASP A 197 20.63 -14.80 -15.36
N PRO A 198 21.52 -13.81 -15.59
CA PRO A 198 21.45 -12.51 -14.93
C PRO A 198 20.21 -11.67 -15.27
N GLY A 199 19.47 -12.00 -16.32
CA GLY A 199 18.23 -11.33 -16.70
C GLY A 199 17.00 -11.92 -16.01
N LYS A 200 17.09 -13.17 -15.51
CA LYS A 200 15.97 -13.81 -14.80
C LYS A 200 15.75 -13.21 -13.43
N TRP A 201 14.47 -13.07 -13.10
CA TRP A 201 14.00 -12.62 -11.79
C TRP A 201 13.97 -13.79 -10.78
N ASP A 202 14.29 -13.54 -9.51
CA ASP A 202 14.38 -14.55 -8.46
C ASP A 202 13.09 -15.36 -8.26
N GLN A 203 11.93 -14.69 -8.32
CA GLN A 203 10.63 -15.37 -8.29
C GLN A 203 10.45 -16.34 -9.45
N ALA A 204 10.90 -15.97 -10.66
CA ALA A 204 10.75 -16.82 -11.84
C ALA A 204 11.60 -18.09 -11.71
N VAL A 205 12.86 -17.96 -11.27
CA VAL A 205 13.74 -19.13 -11.07
C VAL A 205 13.20 -20.06 -9.98
N LEU A 206 12.75 -19.50 -8.84
CA LEU A 206 12.15 -20.30 -7.77
C LEU A 206 10.89 -21.03 -8.26
N TYR A 207 10.04 -20.34 -9.02
CA TYR A 207 8.83 -20.94 -9.59
C TYR A 207 9.15 -22.07 -10.57
N GLU A 208 10.16 -21.90 -11.44
CA GLU A 208 10.62 -22.95 -12.36
C GLU A 208 11.09 -24.20 -11.59
N LEU A 209 11.83 -24.03 -10.49
CA LEU A 209 12.29 -25.14 -9.65
C LEU A 209 11.14 -25.85 -8.93
N ILE A 210 10.19 -25.10 -8.38
CA ILE A 210 9.04 -25.65 -7.62
C ILE A 210 8.08 -26.38 -8.55
N THR A 211 7.83 -25.83 -9.74
CA THR A 211 6.86 -26.40 -10.68
C THR A 211 7.44 -27.46 -11.62
N GLY A 212 8.75 -27.73 -11.51
CA GLY A 212 9.42 -28.70 -12.38
C GLY A 212 9.57 -28.22 -13.82
N ARG A 213 9.58 -26.90 -14.05
CA ARG A 213 9.81 -26.28 -15.36
C ARG A 213 11.29 -26.00 -15.62
N ALA A 214 12.13 -26.07 -14.59
CA ALA A 214 13.58 -26.03 -14.76
C ALA A 214 14.09 -27.32 -15.43
N GLU A 215 15.16 -27.19 -16.22
CA GLU A 215 15.74 -28.31 -16.96
C GLU A 215 16.17 -29.45 -16.02
N GLY A 216 15.85 -30.68 -16.39
CA GLY A 216 16.22 -31.89 -15.64
C GLY A 216 15.35 -32.20 -14.42
N LEU A 217 14.31 -31.40 -14.14
CA LEU A 217 13.33 -31.71 -13.10
C LEU A 217 12.06 -32.35 -13.69
N PRO A 218 11.44 -33.32 -13.00
CA PRO A 218 10.12 -33.78 -13.37
C PRO A 218 9.07 -32.68 -13.12
N PRO A 219 7.97 -32.66 -13.90
CA PRO A 219 6.89 -31.72 -13.65
C PRO A 219 6.31 -31.92 -12.25
N LEU A 220 5.72 -30.85 -11.70
CA LEU A 220 5.02 -30.93 -10.42
C LEU A 220 4.02 -32.10 -10.42
N ALA A 221 4.14 -32.96 -9.42
CA ALA A 221 3.26 -34.11 -9.26
C ALA A 221 1.79 -33.68 -9.21
N SER A 222 0.90 -34.53 -9.72
CA SER A 222 -0.53 -34.28 -9.60
C SER A 222 -0.94 -34.25 -8.12
N TYR A 223 -1.83 -33.34 -7.80
CA TYR A 223 -2.41 -33.20 -6.47
C TYR A 223 -3.92 -33.20 -6.58
N ASN A 224 -4.58 -33.68 -5.52
CA ASN A 224 -6.03 -33.59 -5.46
C ASN A 224 -6.47 -32.15 -5.16
N GLU A 225 -7.69 -31.79 -5.53
CA GLU A 225 -8.20 -30.42 -5.39
C GLU A 225 -8.29 -29.94 -3.94
N THR A 226 -8.29 -30.84 -2.95
CA THR A 226 -8.38 -30.51 -1.53
C THR A 226 -7.02 -30.44 -0.83
N GLN A 227 -5.95 -30.85 -1.50
CA GLN A 227 -4.61 -30.93 -0.94
C GLN A 227 -4.07 -29.52 -0.71
N ARG A 228 -3.43 -29.28 0.43
CA ARG A 228 -2.88 -27.96 0.82
C ARG A 228 -1.36 -27.92 0.87
N VAL A 229 -0.76 -29.08 1.12
CA VAL A 229 0.69 -29.27 1.13
C VAL A 229 1.04 -30.33 0.10
N VAL A 230 1.96 -30.03 -0.80
CA VAL A 230 2.36 -30.92 -1.90
C VAL A 230 3.86 -31.14 -1.92
N PRO A 231 4.31 -32.33 -2.34
CA PRO A 231 5.71 -32.55 -2.67
C PRO A 231 6.10 -31.67 -3.87
N VAL A 232 7.22 -30.97 -3.75
CA VAL A 232 7.85 -30.13 -4.78
C VAL A 232 9.32 -30.51 -4.91
N TRP A 233 9.96 -30.04 -5.98
CA TRP A 233 11.39 -30.30 -6.24
C TRP A 233 11.73 -31.80 -6.17
N ASP A 234 11.09 -32.57 -7.06
CA ASP A 234 11.19 -34.04 -7.15
C ASP A 234 10.84 -34.77 -5.83
N GLY A 235 9.90 -34.22 -5.07
CA GLY A 235 9.44 -34.78 -3.80
C GLY A 235 10.44 -34.65 -2.64
N SER A 236 11.53 -33.92 -2.83
CA SER A 236 12.53 -33.68 -1.78
C SER A 236 12.10 -32.62 -0.77
N LEU A 237 11.08 -31.82 -1.10
CA LEU A 237 10.52 -30.79 -0.22
C LEU A 237 8.99 -30.85 -0.22
N ASN A 238 8.38 -30.44 0.87
CA ASN A 238 6.94 -30.18 0.95
C ASN A 238 6.67 -28.67 0.95
N MET A 239 5.72 -28.22 0.13
CA MET A 239 5.35 -26.81 0.04
C MET A 239 3.88 -26.58 0.38
N GLY A 240 3.62 -25.54 1.16
CA GLY A 240 2.30 -24.95 1.38
C GLY A 240 2.23 -23.51 0.90
N VAL A 241 1.02 -23.03 0.61
CA VAL A 241 0.77 -21.62 0.25
C VAL A 241 -0.01 -20.95 1.37
N LEU A 242 0.52 -19.82 1.86
CA LEU A 242 -0.09 -19.05 2.94
C LEU A 242 -1.50 -18.55 2.53
N PRO A 243 -2.49 -18.59 3.44
CA PRO A 243 -3.85 -18.15 3.14
C PRO A 243 -3.86 -16.69 2.74
N ILE A 244 -4.39 -16.41 1.55
CA ILE A 244 -4.38 -15.07 0.95
C ILE A 244 -5.11 -14.05 1.81
N ALA A 245 -6.16 -14.47 2.51
CA ALA A 245 -6.94 -13.61 3.39
C ALA A 245 -6.16 -13.21 4.66
N SER A 246 -5.20 -14.02 5.10
CA SER A 246 -4.43 -13.77 6.33
C SER A 246 -3.04 -13.17 6.06
N PHE A 247 -2.44 -13.49 4.91
CA PHE A 247 -1.14 -12.99 4.44
C PHE A 247 -1.35 -12.28 3.10
N THR A 248 -1.93 -11.09 3.17
CA THR A 248 -2.59 -10.44 2.03
C THR A 248 -1.61 -9.66 1.14
N PRO A 249 -1.64 -9.84 -0.19
CA PRO A 249 -1.06 -8.88 -1.13
C PRO A 249 -1.85 -7.57 -1.13
N GLY A 250 -1.26 -6.51 -1.71
CA GLY A 250 -1.76 -5.14 -1.60
C GLY A 250 -3.24 -4.97 -2.00
N PRO A 251 -3.65 -5.33 -3.22
CA PRO A 251 -5.04 -5.18 -3.68
C PRO A 251 -6.06 -5.90 -2.78
N VAL A 252 -5.67 -7.05 -2.20
CA VAL A 252 -6.52 -7.83 -1.29
C VAL A 252 -6.67 -7.14 0.06
N ALA A 253 -5.60 -6.53 0.56
CA ALA A 253 -5.61 -5.79 1.82
C ALA A 253 -6.35 -4.45 1.71
N PHE A 254 -5.98 -3.63 0.72
CA PHE A 254 -6.38 -2.23 0.63
C PHE A 254 -7.78 -2.05 0.02
N ALA A 255 -8.15 -2.87 -0.98
CA ALA A 255 -9.46 -2.78 -1.64
C ALA A 255 -10.45 -3.86 -1.16
N GLN A 256 -10.05 -5.13 -1.18
CA GLN A 256 -11.00 -6.22 -0.90
C GLN A 256 -11.30 -6.42 0.60
N LYS A 257 -10.37 -6.06 1.49
CA LYS A 257 -10.45 -6.30 2.94
C LYS A 257 -10.78 -7.76 3.28
N LEU A 258 -10.16 -8.67 2.56
CA LEU A 258 -10.57 -10.08 2.51
C LEU A 258 -10.50 -10.79 3.87
N ALA A 259 -9.55 -10.45 4.74
CA ALA A 259 -9.43 -11.03 6.09
C ALA A 259 -10.75 -10.94 6.89
N ALA A 260 -11.36 -9.75 6.89
CA ALA A 260 -12.62 -9.50 7.60
C ALA A 260 -13.78 -10.31 7.01
N LYS A 261 -13.86 -10.40 5.68
CA LYS A 261 -14.89 -11.17 4.97
C LYS A 261 -14.77 -12.66 5.22
N MET A 262 -13.54 -13.15 5.19
CA MET A 262 -13.20 -14.54 5.46
C MET A 262 -13.24 -14.85 6.96
N ARG A 263 -13.44 -13.86 7.83
CA ARG A 263 -13.50 -14.01 9.29
C ARG A 263 -12.26 -14.69 9.87
N VAL A 264 -11.10 -14.35 9.30
CA VAL A 264 -9.78 -14.87 9.70
C VAL A 264 -8.88 -13.73 10.18
N PRO A 265 -7.91 -14.01 11.06
CA PRO A 265 -6.96 -13.00 11.48
C PRO A 265 -6.03 -12.58 10.33
N GLN A 266 -5.77 -11.28 10.19
CA GLN A 266 -4.75 -10.77 9.29
C GLN A 266 -3.39 -10.78 10.00
N TYR A 267 -2.44 -11.58 9.51
CA TYR A 267 -1.08 -11.65 10.04
C TYR A 267 -0.15 -10.65 9.37
N SER A 268 -0.25 -10.47 8.05
CA SER A 268 0.60 -9.52 7.33
C SER A 268 -0.07 -8.90 6.11
N VAL A 269 0.45 -7.74 5.71
CA VAL A 269 0.13 -7.04 4.47
C VAL A 269 1.41 -6.84 3.68
N HIS A 270 1.48 -7.38 2.48
CA HIS A 270 2.56 -7.11 1.54
C HIS A 270 2.10 -6.02 0.56
N ALA A 271 2.77 -4.87 0.53
CA ALA A 271 2.39 -3.73 -0.33
C ALA A 271 2.74 -3.95 -1.82
N THR A 272 2.37 -5.10 -2.39
CA THR A 272 2.50 -5.40 -3.82
C THR A 272 1.51 -4.60 -4.66
N PHE A 273 1.84 -4.41 -5.94
CA PHE A 273 1.00 -3.77 -6.97
C PHE A 273 0.57 -2.31 -6.70
N GLU A 274 1.09 -1.68 -5.64
CA GLU A 274 0.93 -0.25 -5.41
C GLU A 274 1.89 0.59 -6.27
N ASP A 275 1.45 1.81 -6.63
CA ASP A 275 2.17 2.73 -7.51
C ASP A 275 3.45 3.29 -6.85
N GLY A 276 4.52 2.51 -7.01
CA GLY A 276 5.85 2.81 -6.51
C GLY A 276 5.90 3.00 -5.00
N PHE A 277 7.06 3.46 -4.54
CA PHE A 277 7.36 3.59 -3.12
C PHE A 277 6.40 4.53 -2.35
N LYS A 278 6.00 5.65 -2.97
CA LYS A 278 5.10 6.61 -2.32
C LYS A 278 3.66 6.09 -2.26
N GLY A 279 3.21 5.31 -3.24
CA GLY A 279 1.91 4.61 -3.19
C GLY A 279 1.89 3.57 -2.08
N LYS A 280 2.90 2.69 -2.04
CA LYS A 280 3.06 1.72 -0.94
C LYS A 280 2.96 2.38 0.43
N ARG A 281 3.66 3.50 0.61
CA ARG A 281 3.64 4.23 1.88
C ARG A 281 2.25 4.77 2.20
N LEU A 282 1.59 5.40 1.24
CA LEU A 282 0.25 5.97 1.43
C LEU A 282 -0.76 4.90 1.84
N SER A 283 -0.80 3.78 1.11
CA SER A 283 -1.72 2.67 1.38
C SER A 283 -1.45 2.02 2.74
N LEU A 284 -0.17 1.87 3.12
CA LEU A 284 0.18 1.39 4.47
C LEU A 284 -0.18 2.37 5.58
N ARG A 285 -0.17 3.69 5.31
CA ARG A 285 -0.66 4.70 6.28
C ARG A 285 -2.17 4.63 6.45
N GLU A 286 -2.91 4.41 5.36
CA GLU A 286 -4.37 4.24 5.40
C GLU A 286 -4.79 3.04 6.27
N LEU A 287 -3.97 1.98 6.32
CA LEU A 287 -4.12 0.86 7.26
C LEU A 287 -3.45 1.07 8.63
N MET A 288 -2.86 2.25 8.88
CA MET A 288 -2.15 2.62 10.11
C MET A 288 -0.90 1.75 10.41
N LEU A 289 -0.37 1.07 9.40
CA LEU A 289 0.77 0.16 9.50
C LEU A 289 2.11 0.87 9.31
N PHE A 290 2.15 2.04 8.67
CA PHE A 290 3.42 2.74 8.42
C PHE A 290 3.98 3.43 9.66
N ALA A 291 5.29 3.32 9.93
CA ALA A 291 5.95 3.87 11.12
C ALA A 291 6.42 5.32 10.91
N ASP A 292 5.49 6.26 10.81
CA ASP A 292 5.84 7.67 10.69
C ASP A 292 6.41 8.27 11.99
N PRO A 293 7.30 9.28 11.88
CA PRO A 293 7.82 9.98 13.05
C PRO A 293 6.79 10.96 13.63
N PRO A 294 6.94 11.43 14.88
CA PRO A 294 5.95 12.28 15.56
C PRO A 294 5.56 13.55 14.78
N GLU A 295 6.49 14.13 14.01
CA GLU A 295 6.24 15.33 13.21
C GLU A 295 5.21 15.08 12.09
N HIS A 296 4.98 13.83 11.70
CA HIS A 296 3.92 13.49 10.76
C HIS A 296 2.53 13.77 11.36
N TYR A 297 2.36 13.49 12.65
CA TYR A 297 1.09 13.58 13.39
C TYR A 297 0.84 14.95 14.04
N ALA A 298 1.86 15.80 14.10
CA ALA A 298 1.74 17.13 14.71
C ALA A 298 1.01 18.14 13.80
N ALA A 299 -0.02 18.80 14.35
CA ALA A 299 -0.90 19.74 13.65
C ALA A 299 -0.14 20.95 13.06
N GLU A 300 0.88 21.43 13.76
CA GLU A 300 1.64 22.63 13.39
C GLU A 300 2.94 22.32 12.61
N SER A 301 3.16 21.03 12.29
CA SER A 301 4.39 20.54 11.69
C SER A 301 4.77 21.28 10.40
N GLY A 302 5.99 21.82 10.40
CA GLY A 302 6.56 22.63 9.32
C GLY A 302 5.76 23.90 9.01
N GLY A 303 5.31 24.59 10.06
CA GLY A 303 4.76 25.95 9.98
C GLY A 303 3.30 26.02 9.55
N ARG A 304 2.54 24.95 9.74
CA ARG A 304 1.11 24.89 9.37
C ARG A 304 0.23 25.35 10.53
N ALA A 305 -0.95 25.86 10.21
CA ALA A 305 -1.93 26.37 11.18
C ALA A 305 -2.84 25.27 11.77
N GLY A 306 -2.48 24.00 11.62
CA GLY A 306 -3.31 22.85 11.99
C GLY A 306 -3.77 22.01 10.80
N PHE A 307 -4.75 21.15 11.05
CA PHE A 307 -5.39 20.31 10.05
C PHE A 307 -6.64 20.95 9.48
N LEU A 308 -6.91 20.66 8.20
CA LEU A 308 -8.22 20.84 7.58
C LEU A 308 -8.73 19.46 7.16
N SER A 309 -9.86 19.05 7.72
CA SER A 309 -10.62 17.88 7.27
C SER A 309 -11.96 18.33 6.70
N MET A 310 -12.64 17.42 6.01
CA MET A 310 -13.92 17.73 5.37
C MET A 310 -14.85 16.54 5.42
N GLU A 311 -16.14 16.82 5.40
CA GLU A 311 -17.15 15.84 5.03
C GLU A 311 -17.14 15.70 3.50
N LEU A 312 -17.09 14.46 3.02
CA LEU A 312 -17.14 14.17 1.58
C LEU A 312 -18.47 13.53 1.26
N TRP A 313 -19.27 14.19 0.43
CA TRP A 313 -20.50 13.58 -0.07
C TRP A 313 -20.16 12.55 -1.12
N TRP A 314 -20.62 11.33 -0.89
CA TRP A 314 -20.48 10.23 -1.84
C TRP A 314 -21.60 10.24 -2.87
N PRO A 315 -21.33 9.73 -4.09
CA PRO A 315 -22.37 9.57 -5.09
C PRO A 315 -23.46 8.60 -4.59
N GLU A 316 -24.69 8.83 -5.03
CA GLU A 316 -25.75 7.85 -4.85
C GLU A 316 -25.39 6.53 -5.56
N VAL A 317 -25.54 5.42 -4.86
CA VAL A 317 -25.25 4.08 -5.39
C VAL A 317 -26.56 3.34 -5.60
N PRO A 318 -26.88 2.93 -6.83
CA PRO A 318 -28.10 2.18 -7.09
C PRO A 318 -28.18 0.89 -6.26
N GLU A 319 -29.39 0.51 -5.86
CA GLU A 319 -29.63 -0.74 -5.15
C GLU A 319 -29.13 -1.94 -5.98
N GLY A 320 -28.46 -2.88 -5.32
CA GLY A 320 -27.89 -4.06 -5.96
C GLY A 320 -26.72 -3.77 -6.92
N TYR A 321 -26.12 -2.57 -6.92
CA TYR A 321 -25.01 -2.21 -7.81
C TYR A 321 -23.91 -3.28 -7.87
N GLY A 322 -23.52 -3.84 -6.72
CA GLY A 322 -22.49 -4.88 -6.65
C GLY A 322 -22.85 -6.19 -7.35
N ASP A 323 -24.15 -6.47 -7.53
CA ASP A 323 -24.68 -7.71 -8.10
C ASP A 323 -25.05 -7.59 -9.57
N TRP A 324 -24.90 -6.39 -10.16
CA TRP A 324 -25.18 -6.16 -11.57
C TRP A 324 -24.34 -7.09 -12.45
N ASP A 325 -24.96 -7.62 -13.50
CA ASP A 325 -24.31 -8.54 -14.43
C ASP A 325 -23.46 -7.81 -15.49
N ALA A 326 -22.82 -8.58 -16.35
CA ALA A 326 -21.93 -8.05 -17.40
C ALA A 326 -22.65 -7.12 -18.40
N SER A 327 -23.98 -7.23 -18.57
CA SER A 327 -24.74 -6.34 -19.47
C SER A 327 -24.76 -4.89 -18.98
N ARG A 328 -24.61 -4.69 -17.67
CA ARG A 328 -24.60 -3.38 -17.01
C ARG A 328 -23.18 -2.82 -16.81
N ASN A 329 -22.14 -3.51 -17.28
CA ASN A 329 -20.75 -3.11 -17.02
C ASN A 329 -20.44 -1.68 -17.49
N ARG A 330 -21.04 -1.24 -18.61
CA ARG A 330 -20.92 0.15 -19.08
C ARG A 330 -21.50 1.15 -18.09
N ASP A 331 -22.71 0.88 -17.58
CA ASP A 331 -23.37 1.74 -16.58
C ASP A 331 -22.53 1.80 -15.30
N MET A 332 -21.95 0.68 -14.89
CA MET A 332 -21.08 0.62 -13.71
C MET A 332 -19.89 1.57 -13.83
N ILE A 333 -19.24 1.57 -15.00
CA ILE A 333 -18.11 2.44 -15.31
C ILE A 333 -18.54 3.90 -15.33
N LEU A 334 -19.66 4.23 -15.98
CA LEU A 334 -20.16 5.62 -16.06
C LEU A 334 -20.53 6.16 -14.68
N LEU A 335 -21.19 5.36 -13.84
CA LEU A 335 -21.48 5.71 -12.44
C LEU A 335 -20.19 5.96 -11.65
N HIS A 336 -19.17 5.13 -11.83
CA HIS A 336 -17.88 5.33 -11.18
C HIS A 336 -17.21 6.64 -11.59
N LEU A 337 -17.16 6.92 -12.89
CA LEU A 337 -16.52 8.12 -13.41
C LEU A 337 -17.25 9.39 -12.94
N ASN A 338 -18.58 9.43 -13.08
CA ASN A 338 -19.40 10.56 -12.63
C ASN A 338 -19.32 10.77 -11.11
N GLY A 339 -19.39 9.68 -10.34
CA GLY A 339 -19.31 9.74 -8.89
C GLY A 339 -17.93 10.12 -8.37
N MET A 340 -16.86 9.71 -9.06
CA MET A 340 -15.50 10.13 -8.71
C MET A 340 -15.28 11.60 -9.03
N VAL A 341 -15.78 12.08 -10.17
CA VAL A 341 -15.75 13.49 -10.53
C VAL A 341 -16.42 14.37 -9.46
N MET A 342 -17.62 14.00 -9.00
CA MET A 342 -18.33 14.70 -7.93
C MET A 342 -17.50 14.78 -6.64
N GLN A 343 -16.83 13.69 -6.28
CA GLN A 343 -15.97 13.66 -5.10
C GLN A 343 -14.72 14.54 -5.29
N LEU A 344 -14.09 14.49 -6.47
CA LEU A 344 -12.91 15.29 -6.80
C LEU A 344 -13.19 16.79 -6.83
N GLU A 345 -14.39 17.23 -7.23
CA GLU A 345 -14.81 18.64 -7.12
C GLU A 345 -14.79 19.14 -5.67
N GLN A 346 -15.31 18.34 -4.74
CA GLN A 346 -15.32 18.66 -3.31
C GLN A 346 -13.91 18.63 -2.72
N ILE A 347 -13.10 17.61 -3.07
CA ILE A 347 -11.71 17.50 -2.62
C ILE A 347 -10.88 18.68 -3.13
N ARG A 348 -11.08 19.11 -4.38
CA ARG A 348 -10.42 20.30 -4.95
C ARG A 348 -10.71 21.53 -4.10
N ALA A 349 -11.97 21.75 -3.72
CA ALA A 349 -12.35 22.86 -2.85
C ALA A 349 -11.68 22.75 -1.47
N GLY A 350 -11.71 21.58 -0.83
CA GLY A 350 -11.05 21.35 0.47
C GLY A 350 -9.53 21.59 0.42
N MET A 351 -8.85 21.13 -0.63
CA MET A 351 -7.43 21.38 -0.85
C MET A 351 -7.12 22.87 -1.09
N ALA A 352 -7.97 23.58 -1.83
CA ALA A 352 -7.83 25.03 -2.06
C ALA A 352 -7.96 25.81 -0.74
N MET A 353 -8.97 25.47 0.07
CA MET A 353 -9.15 26.05 1.40
C MET A 353 -7.94 25.75 2.31
N ALA A 354 -7.39 24.54 2.26
CA ALA A 354 -6.21 24.18 3.04
C ALA A 354 -4.98 25.00 2.63
N GLN A 355 -4.80 25.29 1.33
CA GLN A 355 -3.76 26.20 0.85
C GLN A 355 -3.98 27.62 1.36
N ALA A 356 -5.19 28.18 1.16
CA ALA A 356 -5.55 29.52 1.58
C ALA A 356 -5.37 29.74 3.09
N LEU A 357 -5.71 28.75 3.91
CA LEU A 357 -5.62 28.83 5.37
C LEU A 357 -4.27 28.35 5.93
N ASN A 358 -3.33 27.94 5.07
CA ASN A 358 -2.04 27.35 5.46
C ASN A 358 -2.20 26.15 6.42
N ARG A 359 -3.17 25.28 6.16
CA ARG A 359 -3.44 24.05 6.94
C ARG A 359 -2.99 22.81 6.18
N THR A 360 -2.71 21.73 6.92
CA THR A 360 -2.46 20.41 6.33
C THR A 360 -3.80 19.76 6.00
N PHE A 361 -4.02 19.41 4.74
CA PHE A 361 -5.24 18.74 4.29
C PHE A 361 -5.24 17.27 4.71
N VAL A 362 -6.29 16.82 5.38
CA VAL A 362 -6.52 15.40 5.68
C VAL A 362 -7.49 14.87 4.64
N MET A 363 -7.02 13.94 3.79
CA MET A 363 -7.83 13.34 2.73
C MET A 363 -9.08 12.69 3.34
N PRO A 364 -10.27 12.88 2.76
CA PRO A 364 -11.46 12.14 3.16
C PRO A 364 -11.40 10.68 2.66
N LYS A 365 -12.25 9.82 3.23
CA LYS A 365 -12.51 8.49 2.68
C LYS A 365 -13.27 8.66 1.36
N MET A 366 -12.71 8.15 0.26
CA MET A 366 -13.35 8.19 -1.07
C MET A 366 -14.07 6.89 -1.37
N LEU A 367 -15.22 6.98 -2.04
CA LEU A 367 -16.01 5.84 -2.46
C LEU A 367 -15.70 5.44 -3.91
N CYS A 368 -15.23 4.21 -4.09
CA CYS A 368 -14.98 3.60 -5.39
C CYS A 368 -16.12 2.66 -5.74
N LEU A 369 -16.64 2.83 -6.95
CA LEU A 369 -17.61 1.93 -7.56
C LEU A 369 -16.92 0.91 -8.48
N CYS A 370 -15.71 1.22 -8.97
CA CYS A 370 -14.87 0.29 -9.71
C CYS A 370 -13.45 0.27 -9.15
N ASP A 371 -12.84 -0.91 -9.13
CA ASP A 371 -11.45 -1.10 -8.76
C ASP A 371 -10.52 -0.56 -9.86
N ARG A 372 -9.35 -0.06 -9.46
CA ARG A 372 -8.26 0.28 -10.37
C ARG A 372 -7.08 -0.64 -10.06
N SER A 373 -7.12 -1.85 -10.60
CA SER A 373 -6.01 -2.79 -10.61
C SER A 373 -5.39 -2.86 -12.01
N GLY A 374 -4.08 -3.15 -12.11
CA GLY A 374 -3.33 -3.09 -13.37
C GLY A 374 -3.66 -4.18 -14.41
N GLY A 375 -4.70 -4.98 -14.19
CA GLY A 375 -5.13 -6.11 -15.02
C GLY A 375 -6.54 -5.94 -15.60
N ALA A 376 -7.08 -7.00 -16.21
CA ALA A 376 -8.43 -6.97 -16.75
C ALA A 376 -9.49 -6.90 -15.65
N HIS A 377 -10.58 -6.19 -15.89
CA HIS A 377 -11.71 -6.09 -14.98
C HIS A 377 -12.90 -6.95 -15.42
N ASP A 378 -13.65 -7.45 -14.45
CA ASP A 378 -14.97 -8.06 -14.62
C ASP A 378 -15.94 -7.39 -13.65
N ARG A 379 -17.04 -6.81 -14.17
CA ARG A 379 -18.05 -6.09 -13.39
C ARG A 379 -17.44 -5.15 -12.34
N CYS A 380 -16.57 -4.27 -12.83
CA CYS A 380 -15.84 -3.27 -12.04
C CYS A 380 -14.91 -3.79 -10.93
N ARG A 381 -14.51 -5.06 -10.98
CA ARG A 381 -13.54 -5.68 -10.06
C ARG A 381 -12.35 -6.21 -10.82
N HIS A 382 -11.21 -6.42 -10.15
CA HIS A 382 -10.14 -7.22 -10.73
C HIS A 382 -10.69 -8.59 -11.18
N ARG A 383 -10.28 -9.08 -12.36
CA ARG A 383 -10.73 -10.38 -12.86
C ARG A 383 -10.48 -11.46 -11.80
N GLY A 384 -11.52 -12.22 -11.48
CA GLY A 384 -11.50 -13.27 -10.47
C GLY A 384 -11.90 -12.80 -9.07
N ALA A 385 -11.75 -11.53 -8.72
CA ALA A 385 -12.07 -10.98 -7.40
C ALA A 385 -13.60 -10.83 -7.13
N ALA A 386 -14.39 -11.86 -7.44
CA ALA A 386 -15.84 -11.87 -7.30
C ALA A 386 -16.32 -11.60 -5.86
N THR A 387 -15.48 -11.85 -4.86
CA THR A 387 -15.75 -11.59 -3.44
C THR A 387 -15.49 -10.15 -3.01
N GLN A 388 -15.01 -9.26 -3.89
CA GLN A 388 -14.86 -7.83 -3.60
C GLN A 388 -16.23 -7.15 -3.51
N ASP A 389 -16.42 -6.31 -2.50
CA ASP A 389 -17.68 -5.58 -2.33
C ASP A 389 -17.62 -4.35 -3.20
N LEU A 390 -18.75 -4.00 -3.80
CA LEU A 390 -18.96 -2.71 -4.42
C LEU A 390 -20.19 -2.07 -3.77
N PRO A 391 -20.11 -0.79 -3.38
CA PRO A 391 -18.93 0.08 -3.43
C PRO A 391 -17.91 -0.26 -2.33
N PHE A 392 -16.68 0.27 -2.44
CA PHE A 392 -15.66 0.13 -1.40
C PHE A 392 -14.92 1.46 -1.18
N ILE A 393 -14.20 1.59 -0.06
CA ILE A 393 -13.36 2.77 0.19
C ILE A 393 -12.08 2.64 -0.64
N CYS A 394 -11.87 3.58 -1.57
CA CYS A 394 -10.68 3.59 -2.42
C CYS A 394 -9.42 3.82 -1.58
N PRO A 395 -8.35 3.05 -1.81
CA PRO A 395 -7.01 3.52 -1.46
C PRO A 395 -6.73 4.82 -2.22
N ALA A 396 -6.21 5.86 -1.56
CA ALA A 396 -5.96 7.13 -2.24
C ALA A 396 -4.94 7.01 -3.38
N SER A 397 -4.06 6.00 -3.32
CA SER A 397 -3.13 5.64 -4.39
C SER A 397 -3.80 5.14 -5.66
N GLN A 398 -5.10 4.78 -5.64
CA GLN A 398 -5.85 4.43 -6.86
C GLN A 398 -6.39 5.67 -7.59
N ILE A 399 -6.46 6.83 -6.93
CA ILE A 399 -7.05 8.04 -7.51
C ILE A 399 -5.97 9.11 -7.76
N PHE A 400 -5.06 9.27 -6.81
CA PHE A 400 -4.01 10.27 -6.84
C PHE A 400 -2.65 9.64 -7.10
N ASN A 401 -1.80 10.34 -7.85
CA ASN A 401 -0.40 10.02 -8.01
C ASN A 401 0.33 10.41 -6.72
N PRO A 402 0.73 9.45 -5.87
CA PRO A 402 1.32 9.76 -4.57
C PRO A 402 2.69 10.43 -4.72
N SER A 403 3.31 10.32 -5.90
CA SER A 403 4.56 10.99 -6.22
C SER A 403 4.45 12.50 -6.36
N LEU A 404 3.27 12.99 -6.71
CA LEU A 404 3.00 14.40 -6.93
C LEU A 404 2.18 15.03 -5.79
N LEU A 405 1.66 14.22 -4.86
CA LEU A 405 1.00 14.72 -3.65
C LEU A 405 1.99 15.44 -2.73
N GLY A 406 1.70 16.71 -2.47
CA GLY A 406 2.43 17.59 -1.54
C GLY A 406 3.75 18.16 -2.06
N PRO A 407 4.46 18.93 -1.21
CA PRO A 407 5.66 19.65 -1.63
C PRO A 407 6.78 18.71 -2.10
N PRO A 408 7.57 19.09 -3.13
CA PRO A 408 7.55 20.38 -3.83
C PRO A 408 6.57 20.46 -5.02
N HIS A 409 5.77 19.41 -5.29
CA HIS A 409 4.94 19.33 -6.48
C HIS A 409 3.55 19.98 -6.31
N SER A 410 3.04 20.00 -5.08
CA SER A 410 1.84 20.74 -4.68
C SER A 410 2.11 21.51 -3.39
N ASP A 411 1.58 22.73 -3.30
CA ASP A 411 1.74 23.57 -2.10
C ASP A 411 0.92 23.05 -0.91
N VAL A 412 -0.06 22.16 -1.17
CA VAL A 412 -0.93 21.54 -0.18
C VAL A 412 -0.23 20.34 0.44
N ARG A 413 0.06 20.39 1.74
CA ARG A 413 0.50 19.19 2.48
C ARG A 413 -0.70 18.31 2.75
N VAL A 414 -0.54 17.01 2.51
CA VAL A 414 -1.61 16.01 2.63
C VAL A 414 -1.30 15.00 3.73
N ARG A 415 -2.35 14.52 4.39
CA ARG A 415 -2.40 13.33 5.26
C ARG A 415 -3.49 12.39 4.82
N GLU A 416 -3.32 11.11 5.10
CA GLU A 416 -4.28 10.06 4.87
C GLU A 416 -5.53 10.19 5.76
N HIS A 417 -6.63 9.57 5.33
CA HIS A 417 -7.91 9.64 6.04
C HIS A 417 -7.87 8.99 7.43
N SER A 418 -6.91 8.10 7.70
CA SER A 418 -6.77 7.37 8.96
C SER A 418 -5.96 8.15 10.00
N LEU A 419 -5.50 9.38 9.71
CA LEU A 419 -4.66 10.17 10.60
C LEU A 419 -5.22 10.28 12.03
N PHE A 420 -6.52 10.56 12.15
CA PHE A 420 -7.20 10.74 13.43
C PHE A 420 -7.62 9.42 14.08
N ASP A 421 -7.74 8.34 13.30
CA ASP A 421 -8.00 6.99 13.80
C ASP A 421 -6.70 6.31 14.28
N ASN A 422 -5.54 6.83 13.86
CA ASN A 422 -4.23 6.27 14.18
C ASN A 422 -3.91 6.46 15.66
N PRO A 423 -3.59 5.40 16.43
CA PRO A 423 -3.21 5.52 17.85
C PRO A 423 -1.96 6.39 18.11
N ARG A 424 -1.15 6.64 17.07
CA ARG A 424 0.01 7.54 17.11
C ARG A 424 -0.32 8.97 16.66
N GLY A 425 -1.52 9.15 16.12
CA GLY A 425 -2.09 10.43 15.75
C GLY A 425 -2.36 11.31 16.96
N PRO A 426 -2.69 12.59 16.71
CA PRO A 426 -3.06 13.49 17.78
C PRO A 426 -4.37 12.99 18.43
N PRO A 427 -4.47 12.93 19.77
CA PRO A 427 -5.74 12.64 20.42
C PRO A 427 -6.74 13.75 20.08
N GLN A 428 -7.98 13.39 19.78
CA GLN A 428 -9.07 14.36 19.65
C GLN A 428 -9.51 14.80 21.05
N LEU A 429 -9.12 16.00 21.50
CA LEU A 429 -9.55 16.53 22.80
C LEU A 429 -10.79 17.43 22.61
N PRO A 430 -11.62 17.56 23.66
CA PRO A 430 -12.74 18.49 23.65
C PRO A 430 -12.30 19.90 23.24
N GLY A 431 -12.99 20.45 22.26
CA GLY A 431 -12.71 21.78 21.72
C GLY A 431 -11.57 21.84 20.70
N ASP A 432 -10.82 20.79 20.36
CA ASP A 432 -9.77 20.92 19.33
C ASP A 432 -10.28 21.17 17.91
N THR A 433 -11.55 20.86 17.68
CA THR A 433 -12.19 20.90 16.37
C THR A 433 -13.19 22.04 16.30
N VAL A 434 -13.08 22.85 15.25
CA VAL A 434 -14.12 23.78 14.83
C VAL A 434 -14.75 23.25 13.56
N VAL A 435 -16.08 23.27 13.50
CA VAL A 435 -16.86 22.83 12.35
C VAL A 435 -17.33 24.05 11.58
N ALA A 436 -16.92 24.19 10.31
CA ALA A 436 -17.38 25.24 9.42
C ALA A 436 -18.47 24.71 8.47
N ALA A 437 -19.58 25.42 8.38
CA ALA A 437 -20.71 25.06 7.54
C ALA A 437 -21.44 26.30 7.02
N THR A 438 -22.23 26.15 5.95
CA THR A 438 -23.11 27.21 5.46
C THR A 438 -24.53 26.96 5.93
N ARG A 439 -25.40 27.99 5.96
CA ARG A 439 -26.85 27.82 6.22
C ARG A 439 -27.55 26.83 5.28
N ARG A 440 -26.95 26.55 4.12
CA ARG A 440 -27.51 25.62 3.12
C ARG A 440 -27.05 24.18 3.33
N THR A 441 -26.09 23.95 4.23
CA THR A 441 -25.61 22.61 4.52
C THR A 441 -26.73 21.80 5.17
N PRO A 442 -27.18 20.67 4.58
CA PRO A 442 -28.40 19.97 5.00
C PRO A 442 -28.42 19.46 6.45
N TRP A 443 -27.25 19.39 7.10
CA TRP A 443 -27.03 18.77 8.41
C TRP A 443 -26.60 19.76 9.50
N CYS A 444 -26.71 21.06 9.25
CA CYS A 444 -26.13 22.11 10.09
C CYS A 444 -26.72 22.20 11.52
N SER A 445 -27.72 21.38 11.90
CA SER A 445 -28.49 21.57 13.14
C SER A 445 -28.68 20.35 14.06
N SER A 446 -28.26 19.13 13.70
CA SER A 446 -28.64 17.93 14.49
C SER A 446 -27.51 17.15 15.18
N SER A 447 -26.24 17.33 14.81
CA SER A 447 -25.14 16.46 15.31
C SER A 447 -23.89 17.20 15.81
N VAL A 448 -23.83 18.53 15.73
CA VAL A 448 -22.67 19.32 16.12
C VAL A 448 -23.04 20.18 17.33
N GLU A 449 -22.22 20.14 18.38
CA GLU A 449 -22.41 21.02 19.55
C GLU A 449 -22.33 22.48 19.09
N ALA A 450 -23.34 23.28 19.49
CA ALA A 450 -23.50 24.66 19.03
C ALA A 450 -22.23 25.52 19.21
N ASP A 451 -21.44 25.24 20.26
CA ASP A 451 -20.22 25.99 20.62
C ASP A 451 -19.01 25.66 19.71
N THR A 452 -19.13 24.66 18.84
CA THR A 452 -18.09 24.25 17.88
C THR A 452 -18.46 24.58 16.43
N LEU A 453 -19.71 24.95 16.18
CA LEU A 453 -20.22 25.26 14.85
C LEU A 453 -20.01 26.74 14.50
N LEU A 454 -19.28 26.97 13.42
CA LEU A 454 -19.07 28.27 12.82
C LEU A 454 -19.83 28.36 11.50
N GLU A 455 -20.94 29.08 11.51
CA GLU A 455 -21.72 29.37 10.31
C GLU A 455 -20.99 30.42 9.46
N VAL A 456 -20.72 30.09 8.19
CA VAL A 456 -20.08 30.98 7.23
C VAL A 456 -20.97 31.26 6.03
N GLN A 457 -20.74 32.40 5.38
CA GLN A 457 -21.41 32.70 4.10
C GLN A 457 -20.91 31.73 3.01
N PRO A 458 -21.77 31.33 2.07
CA PRO A 458 -21.33 30.51 0.93
C PRO A 458 -20.48 31.33 -0.04
N GLY A 459 -19.59 30.66 -0.77
CA GLY A 459 -18.82 31.24 -1.87
C GLY A 459 -17.79 32.28 -1.45
N LEU A 460 -17.06 32.03 -0.35
CA LEU A 460 -16.00 32.91 0.14
C LEU A 460 -14.81 32.94 -0.84
N THR A 461 -14.33 34.14 -1.17
CA THR A 461 -13.00 34.31 -1.78
C THR A 461 -11.91 33.97 -0.77
N GLU A 462 -10.68 33.76 -1.24
CA GLU A 462 -9.53 33.52 -0.37
C GLU A 462 -9.41 34.51 0.80
N ARG A 463 -9.54 35.82 0.55
CA ARG A 463 -9.47 36.84 1.60
C ARG A 463 -10.63 36.69 2.58
N GLN A 464 -11.85 36.55 2.10
CA GLN A 464 -13.03 36.37 2.95
C GLN A 464 -12.94 35.09 3.79
N LEU A 465 -12.37 34.02 3.22
CA LEU A 465 -12.10 32.78 3.93
C LEU A 465 -11.06 32.99 5.03
N ARG A 466 -9.96 33.72 4.76
CA ARG A 466 -8.94 34.05 5.76
C ARG A 466 -9.51 34.95 6.86
N ASP A 467 -10.39 35.90 6.53
CA ASP A 467 -11.05 36.76 7.50
C ASP A 467 -12.01 35.95 8.40
N ALA A 468 -12.71 34.96 7.83
CA ALA A 468 -13.67 34.14 8.56
C ALA A 468 -13.01 33.02 9.39
N LEU A 469 -11.97 32.36 8.87
CA LEU A 469 -11.41 31.09 9.38
C LEU A 469 -9.89 31.11 9.61
N GLY A 470 -9.23 32.23 9.35
CA GLY A 470 -7.78 32.39 9.50
C GLY A 470 -7.35 32.79 10.92
N ARG A 471 -6.13 33.34 11.04
CA ARG A 471 -5.59 33.82 12.33
C ARG A 471 -6.44 34.96 12.88
N GLY A 472 -6.76 34.92 14.18
CA GLY A 472 -7.70 35.82 14.84
C GLY A 472 -9.18 35.41 14.76
N SER A 473 -9.53 34.34 14.05
CA SER A 473 -10.89 33.76 14.06
C SER A 473 -11.12 32.88 15.30
N PRO A 474 -12.37 32.49 15.62
CA PRO A 474 -12.64 31.46 16.65
C PRO A 474 -11.98 30.10 16.38
N ALA A 475 -11.56 29.84 15.13
CA ALA A 475 -10.79 28.67 14.73
C ALA A 475 -9.27 28.81 14.96
N ASP A 476 -8.79 29.99 15.35
CA ASP A 476 -7.38 30.21 15.66
C ASP A 476 -6.95 29.46 16.93
N GLY A 477 -5.74 28.91 16.92
CA GLY A 477 -5.24 28.01 17.97
C GLY A 477 -5.89 26.61 18.01
N ARG A 478 -6.91 26.34 17.19
CA ARG A 478 -7.59 25.04 17.11
C ARG A 478 -6.85 24.10 16.15
N ARG A 479 -6.62 22.86 16.60
CA ARG A 479 -5.81 21.87 15.86
C ARG A 479 -6.50 21.37 14.59
N GLN A 480 -7.83 21.36 14.56
CA GLN A 480 -8.61 20.87 13.42
C GLN A 480 -9.71 21.86 13.03
N LEU A 481 -9.78 22.15 11.73
CA LEU A 481 -10.93 22.77 11.09
C LEU A 481 -11.62 21.68 10.23
N HIS A 482 -12.87 21.34 10.56
CA HIS A 482 -13.66 20.38 9.81
C HIS A 482 -14.72 21.11 8.98
N VAL A 483 -14.78 20.90 7.67
CA VAL A 483 -15.69 21.61 6.77
C VAL A 483 -16.77 20.67 6.24
N LEU A 484 -18.04 20.97 6.50
CA LEU A 484 -19.14 20.08 6.12
C LEU A 484 -19.50 20.11 4.63
N ASP A 485 -19.24 21.23 3.95
CA ASP A 485 -19.50 21.41 2.52
C ASP A 485 -18.46 22.37 1.91
N PRO A 486 -17.25 21.88 1.60
CA PRO A 486 -16.19 22.75 1.12
C PRO A 486 -16.51 23.36 -0.24
N ALA A 487 -17.30 22.68 -1.08
CA ALA A 487 -17.71 23.21 -2.38
C ALA A 487 -18.69 24.39 -2.27
N ALA A 488 -19.55 24.41 -1.25
CA ALA A 488 -20.40 25.57 -0.97
C ALA A 488 -19.65 26.70 -0.26
N VAL A 489 -18.65 26.39 0.57
CA VAL A 489 -17.87 27.41 1.31
C VAL A 489 -16.88 28.14 0.40
N TRP A 490 -16.14 27.42 -0.44
CA TRP A 490 -15.06 27.98 -1.26
C TRP A 490 -15.54 28.52 -2.60
N SER A 491 -15.05 29.69 -3.00
CA SER A 491 -15.26 30.23 -4.36
C SER A 491 -13.98 30.20 -5.21
N ARG A 492 -12.97 31.01 -4.85
CA ARG A 492 -11.78 31.24 -5.68
C ARG A 492 -10.63 31.88 -4.91
N PHE A 493 -9.42 31.73 -5.45
CA PHE A 493 -8.29 32.58 -5.08
C PHE A 493 -8.50 34.03 -5.55
N GLU A 494 -7.93 35.00 -4.83
CA GLU A 494 -8.03 36.41 -5.23
C GLU A 494 -7.14 36.70 -6.44
N ALA A 495 -5.94 36.10 -6.48
CA ALA A 495 -5.01 36.21 -7.59
C ALA A 495 -5.33 35.15 -8.69
N PRO A 496 -5.65 35.55 -9.93
CA PRO A 496 -5.92 34.61 -11.01
C PRO A 496 -4.76 33.65 -11.31
N GLU A 497 -3.53 34.12 -11.14
CA GLU A 497 -2.32 33.30 -11.33
C GLU A 497 -2.24 32.17 -10.29
N GLU A 498 -2.69 32.42 -9.06
CA GLU A 498 -2.73 31.42 -8.01
C GLU A 498 -3.84 30.38 -8.26
N GLU A 499 -5.04 30.82 -8.67
CA GLU A 499 -6.11 29.91 -9.09
C GLU A 499 -5.65 28.99 -10.22
N HIS A 500 -4.96 29.54 -11.21
CA HIS A 500 -4.44 28.77 -12.33
C HIS A 500 -3.32 27.81 -11.89
N ARG A 501 -2.37 28.26 -11.06
CA ARG A 501 -1.30 27.43 -10.51
C ARG A 501 -1.87 26.27 -9.70
N PHE A 502 -2.79 26.54 -8.78
CA PHE A 502 -3.45 25.53 -7.95
C PHE A 502 -4.19 24.51 -8.82
N SER A 503 -4.98 24.98 -9.79
CA SER A 503 -5.72 24.11 -10.70
C SER A 503 -4.80 23.16 -11.47
N ASN A 504 -3.69 23.66 -12.01
CA ASN A 504 -2.71 22.83 -12.71
C ASN A 504 -2.04 21.81 -11.78
N GLN A 505 -1.67 22.22 -10.55
CA GLN A 505 -1.12 21.31 -9.54
C GLN A 505 -2.14 20.22 -9.20
N PHE A 506 -3.40 20.58 -8.93
CA PHE A 506 -4.47 19.61 -8.61
C PHE A 506 -4.67 18.60 -9.75
N LEU A 507 -4.76 19.05 -10.99
CA LEU A 507 -4.90 18.15 -12.14
C LEU A 507 -3.67 17.26 -12.34
N SER A 508 -2.47 17.73 -12.00
CA SER A 508 -1.24 16.93 -12.11
C SER A 508 -1.19 15.79 -11.09
N VAL A 509 -1.82 15.94 -9.92
CA VAL A 509 -1.82 14.90 -8.90
C VAL A 509 -2.87 13.82 -9.13
N LEU A 510 -3.82 14.01 -10.05
CA LEU A 510 -4.76 12.95 -10.43
C LEU A 510 -4.03 11.92 -11.29
N LEU A 511 -4.26 10.62 -11.02
CA LEU A 511 -3.75 9.59 -11.91
C LEU A 511 -4.42 9.72 -13.27
N SER A 512 -3.63 9.68 -14.34
CA SER A 512 -4.16 9.43 -15.68
C SER A 512 -4.64 7.97 -15.76
N LEU A 513 -5.72 7.73 -16.50
CA LEU A 513 -5.99 6.41 -17.04
C LEU A 513 -5.00 6.18 -18.18
N GLU A 514 -3.75 5.88 -17.85
CA GLU A 514 -2.77 5.44 -18.85
C GLU A 514 -2.71 3.92 -18.84
N ARG A 515 -3.65 3.29 -19.56
CA ARG A 515 -3.46 1.98 -20.21
C ARG A 515 -4.52 1.78 -21.29
N THR A 516 -4.03 1.39 -22.48
CA THR A 516 -4.68 1.12 -23.78
C THR A 516 -5.18 2.33 -24.58
N ASP A 517 -4.35 2.72 -25.57
CA ASP A 517 -4.62 3.45 -26.83
C ASP A 517 -5.37 4.79 -26.82
N ILE A 518 -5.74 5.30 -25.65
CA ILE A 518 -6.26 6.66 -25.47
C ILE A 518 -5.36 7.39 -24.47
N LYS A 519 -4.57 8.36 -24.96
CA LYS A 519 -3.78 9.28 -24.11
C LYS A 519 -4.68 10.34 -23.48
N VAL A 520 -5.68 9.95 -22.70
CA VAL A 520 -6.59 10.89 -22.06
C VAL A 520 -6.84 10.46 -20.61
N SER A 521 -6.50 11.33 -19.66
CA SER A 521 -7.03 11.24 -18.31
C SER A 521 -8.48 11.75 -18.36
N PRO A 522 -9.52 10.89 -18.21
CA PRO A 522 -10.91 11.35 -18.30
C PRO A 522 -11.21 12.43 -17.24
N TYR A 523 -10.56 12.37 -16.09
CA TYR A 523 -10.69 13.41 -15.06
C TYR A 523 -10.09 14.74 -15.51
N ARG A 524 -8.89 14.73 -16.11
CA ARG A 524 -8.21 15.95 -16.57
C ARG A 524 -8.94 16.66 -17.71
N ASP A 525 -9.52 15.90 -18.64
CA ASP A 525 -10.32 16.46 -19.73
C ASP A 525 -11.67 17.02 -19.24
N TRP A 526 -12.25 16.43 -18.19
CA TRP A 526 -13.52 16.88 -17.61
C TRP A 526 -13.37 18.21 -16.85
N PHE A 527 -12.28 18.38 -16.10
CA PHE A 527 -11.98 19.62 -15.38
C PHE A 527 -11.39 20.73 -16.26
N GLY A 528 -10.77 20.39 -17.40
CA GLY A 528 -10.13 21.35 -18.31
C GLY A 528 -11.05 22.01 -19.34
N ARG A 529 -12.34 21.64 -19.44
CA ARG A 529 -13.27 22.14 -20.46
C ARG A 529 -14.43 22.99 -19.89
N PRO A 530 -14.97 23.94 -20.66
CA PRO A 530 -16.14 24.74 -20.26
C PRO A 530 -17.36 23.86 -19.93
N PRO A 531 -18.27 24.31 -19.03
CA PRO A 531 -19.45 23.55 -18.60
C PRO A 531 -20.33 23.03 -19.76
N GLU A 532 -20.30 23.71 -20.89
CA GLU A 532 -21.10 23.44 -22.09
C GLU A 532 -20.64 22.16 -22.83
N PHE A 533 -19.34 21.82 -22.72
CA PHE A 533 -18.77 20.59 -23.29
C PHE A 533 -19.13 19.34 -22.46
N ARG A 534 -19.55 19.53 -21.19
CA ARG A 534 -19.90 18.44 -20.27
C ARG A 534 -21.22 17.75 -20.65
N ARG A 535 -22.08 18.39 -21.47
CA ARG A 535 -23.34 17.81 -21.98
C ARG A 535 -23.21 17.03 -23.28
N SER A 536 -22.13 17.19 -24.05
CA SER A 536 -22.01 16.56 -25.38
C SER A 536 -21.41 15.15 -25.36
N LEU A 537 -20.84 14.70 -24.22
CA LEU A 537 -20.26 13.36 -24.09
C LEU A 537 -21.33 12.25 -23.91
N ASP A 538 -22.58 12.61 -23.57
CA ASP A 538 -23.72 11.68 -23.62
C ASP A 538 -24.01 11.16 -25.04
N GLN A 539 -23.54 11.85 -26.09
CA GLN A 539 -23.85 11.53 -27.49
C GLN A 539 -22.72 10.81 -28.25
N ASN A 540 -21.49 10.78 -27.74
CA ASN A 540 -20.34 10.24 -28.49
C ASN A 540 -19.94 8.80 -28.12
N TYR A 541 -20.59 8.18 -27.13
CA TYR A 541 -20.39 6.76 -26.80
C TYR A 541 -21.50 5.84 -27.35
N THR A 542 -22.39 6.33 -28.21
CA THR A 542 -23.42 5.50 -28.86
C THR A 542 -22.94 4.72 -30.07
N THR A 543 -21.69 4.88 -30.50
CA THR A 543 -21.11 4.13 -31.63
C THR A 543 -19.62 3.85 -31.42
N ALA A 544 -19.29 2.77 -30.72
CA ALA A 544 -18.06 1.97 -30.89
C ALA A 544 -18.23 0.64 -30.14
#